data_AF-A0A7C7UDH7-F1
#
_entry.id   AF-A0A7C7UDH7-F1
#
_cell.length_a   1.000
_cell.length_b   1.000
_cell.length_c   1.000
_cell.angle_alpha   90.00
_cell.angle_beta   90.00
_cell.angle_gamma   90.00
#
_symmetry.space_group_name_H-M   'P 1'
#
loop_
_entity.id
_entity.type
_entity.pdbx_description
1 polymer ?
#
loop_
_entity_poly.entity_id
_entity_poly.type
_entity_poly.pdbx_seq_one_letter_code
_entity_poly.pdbx_strand_id
1 'polypeptide(L)'
;LEGLLEASAMHRKALDVLAHQLVGLALDLGGRVSLETAYKVFREAEPFKDLEVEDLHSVASQLEAEGKMRLLNGDVRVKVPEGYRYYFESLSTIPEVLSFLVVDYAGRRVGSLDQEFVVKHGKPGSQFILKGSVWQILRVDEERRVVEVEPVEPNPAAIPAWEGEVIPVPFEAALEVGRLRREIGEELASEGDPLKPLKSYPIDGDAKVKVVSAIREQLEAGFPIPSDKLILVEQFENYVLVHGCFGDRVNRTLSRLLAALVTARMGVEVAVQSDPYRLALVSPRPLDPYFLARELESLKVKDASGLLEAVLDQTELFNWRLWNNAKRFGVVSRDAGYRLREAQMLLKALKKTPVYREKGGAAIRMSQ
;
A
#
# COMPACT_ATOMS: atom_id res chain seq x y z
N LEU A 1 -6.98 -8.53 -28.73
CA LEU A 1 -6.27 -8.05 -27.52
C LEU A 1 -4.80 -7.97 -27.86
N GLU A 2 -4.17 -6.82 -27.63
CA GLU A 2 -2.77 -6.55 -28.00
C GLU A 2 -1.73 -7.23 -27.07
N GLY A 3 -2.18 -8.10 -26.16
CA GLY A 3 -1.28 -8.83 -25.25
C GLY A 3 -0.56 -7.94 -24.23
N LEU A 4 -1.07 -6.72 -24.00
CA LEU A 4 -0.55 -5.79 -23.01
C LEU A 4 -0.81 -6.37 -21.61
N LEU A 5 0.22 -6.94 -21.01
CA LEU A 5 0.24 -7.40 -19.63
C LEU A 5 0.95 -6.38 -18.75
N GLU A 6 0.60 -6.37 -17.48
CA GLU A 6 1.29 -5.57 -16.48
C GLU A 6 2.78 -5.93 -16.45
N ALA A 7 3.65 -4.92 -16.39
CA ALA A 7 5.07 -5.14 -16.26
C ALA A 7 5.36 -5.78 -14.89
N SER A 8 5.99 -6.96 -14.89
CA SER A 8 6.44 -7.59 -13.64
C SER A 8 7.62 -6.80 -13.07
N ALA A 9 7.39 -6.11 -11.96
CA ALA A 9 8.42 -5.37 -11.25
C ALA A 9 9.10 -6.28 -10.21
N MET A 10 10.35 -6.65 -10.44
CA MET A 10 11.15 -7.41 -9.48
C MET A 10 11.62 -6.50 -8.33
N HIS A 11 11.45 -6.95 -7.09
CA HIS A 11 11.96 -6.24 -5.92
C HIS A 11 13.49 -6.35 -5.84
N ARG A 12 14.18 -5.33 -6.33
CA ARG A 12 15.65 -5.22 -6.27
C ARG A 12 16.13 -4.76 -4.89
N LYS A 13 17.27 -5.31 -4.48
CA LYS A 13 17.97 -5.01 -3.21
C LYS A 13 17.07 -5.19 -1.99
N ALA A 14 16.41 -6.35 -1.91
CA ALA A 14 15.62 -6.76 -0.75
C ALA A 14 16.55 -7.07 0.44
N LEU A 15 16.83 -6.07 1.28
CA LEU A 15 17.78 -6.14 2.38
C LEU A 15 17.33 -7.11 3.48
N ASP A 16 16.03 -7.32 3.66
CA ASP A 16 15.49 -8.32 4.58
C ASP A 16 15.81 -9.74 4.12
N VAL A 17 15.63 -10.01 2.82
CA VAL A 17 16.05 -11.27 2.19
C VAL A 17 17.56 -11.41 2.24
N LEU A 18 18.32 -10.35 1.94
CA LEU A 18 19.78 -10.35 2.02
C LEU A 18 20.27 -10.72 3.41
N ALA A 19 19.64 -10.20 4.47
CA ALA A 19 19.99 -10.51 5.85
C ALA A 19 19.81 -12.00 6.15
N HIS A 20 18.67 -12.56 5.76
CA HIS A 20 18.40 -13.98 5.92
C HIS A 20 19.39 -14.84 5.14
N GLN A 21 19.64 -14.49 3.87
CA GLN A 21 20.56 -15.24 3.00
C GLN A 21 22.02 -15.14 3.44
N LEU A 22 22.45 -14.04 4.08
CA LEU A 22 23.79 -13.92 4.64
C LEU A 22 24.02 -14.90 5.80
N VAL A 23 23.02 -15.07 6.67
CA VAL A 23 23.08 -16.11 7.72
C VAL A 23 23.09 -17.50 7.10
N GLY A 24 22.22 -17.76 6.11
CA GLY A 24 22.16 -19.05 5.41
C GLY A 24 23.47 -19.44 4.74
N LEU A 25 24.05 -18.54 3.94
CA LEU A 25 25.32 -18.77 3.27
C LEU A 25 26.45 -19.05 4.28
N ALA A 26 26.47 -18.32 5.41
CA ALA A 26 27.44 -18.58 6.45
C ALA A 26 27.25 -19.97 7.06
N LEU A 27 26.01 -20.42 7.31
CA LEU A 27 25.71 -21.77 7.80
C LEU A 27 26.17 -22.86 6.83
N ASP A 28 25.87 -22.71 5.54
CA ASP A 28 26.25 -23.66 4.48
C ASP A 28 27.77 -23.83 4.38
N LEU A 29 28.53 -22.78 4.70
CA LEU A 29 30.00 -22.76 4.67
C LEU A 29 30.63 -23.04 6.05
N GLY A 30 29.92 -23.74 6.95
CA GLY A 30 30.46 -24.17 8.25
C GLY A 30 30.37 -23.11 9.36
N GLY A 31 29.41 -22.18 9.23
CA GLY A 31 29.10 -21.13 10.21
C GLY A 31 29.91 -19.83 10.04
N ARG A 32 30.69 -19.68 8.97
CA ARG A 32 31.50 -18.48 8.68
C ARG A 32 31.61 -18.24 7.18
N VAL A 33 31.56 -16.99 6.76
CA VAL A 33 31.87 -16.57 5.38
C VAL A 33 32.50 -15.18 5.36
N SER A 34 33.36 -14.89 4.40
CA SER A 34 33.87 -13.52 4.20
C SER A 34 32.82 -12.65 3.48
N LEU A 35 32.74 -11.38 3.85
CA LEU A 35 31.81 -10.45 3.17
C LEU A 35 32.14 -10.30 1.69
N GLU A 36 33.41 -10.42 1.30
CA GLU A 36 33.82 -10.42 -0.11
C GLU A 36 33.23 -11.61 -0.88
N THR A 37 33.30 -12.82 -0.30
CA THR A 37 32.73 -14.03 -0.91
C THR A 37 31.21 -13.91 -0.98
N ALA A 38 30.57 -13.49 0.10
CA ALA A 38 29.12 -13.29 0.13
C ALA A 38 28.66 -12.26 -0.92
N TYR A 39 29.38 -11.15 -1.07
CA TYR A 39 29.10 -10.13 -2.07
C TYR A 39 29.17 -10.67 -3.50
N LYS A 40 30.21 -11.44 -3.83
CA LYS A 40 30.35 -12.09 -5.14
C LYS A 40 29.17 -13.03 -5.41
N VAL A 41 28.85 -13.90 -4.47
CA VAL A 41 27.74 -14.86 -4.60
C VAL A 41 26.40 -14.15 -4.79
N PHE A 42 26.10 -13.11 -3.99
CA PHE A 42 24.81 -12.42 -4.09
C PHE A 42 24.64 -11.65 -5.40
N ARG A 43 25.70 -11.07 -5.95
CA ARG A 43 25.62 -10.31 -7.21
C ARG A 43 25.34 -11.16 -8.45
N GLU A 44 25.52 -12.48 -8.37
CA GLU A 44 25.10 -13.42 -9.41
C GLU A 44 23.56 -13.53 -9.50
N ALA A 45 22.84 -13.17 -8.44
CA ALA A 45 21.37 -13.17 -8.44
C ALA A 45 20.82 -11.84 -8.98
N GLU A 46 19.90 -11.91 -9.95
CA GLU A 46 19.30 -10.74 -10.60
C GLU A 46 18.74 -9.67 -9.61
N PRO A 47 18.04 -10.02 -8.51
CA PRO A 47 17.56 -9.03 -7.54
C PRO A 47 18.67 -8.22 -6.85
N PHE A 48 19.90 -8.75 -6.81
CA PHE A 48 21.06 -8.18 -6.11
C PHE A 48 22.20 -7.83 -7.06
N LYS A 49 21.97 -7.82 -8.37
CA LYS A 49 22.99 -7.50 -9.39
C LYS A 49 23.65 -6.13 -9.17
N ASP A 50 22.88 -5.17 -8.66
CA ASP A 50 23.30 -3.80 -8.34
C ASP A 50 23.51 -3.58 -6.83
N LEU A 51 23.77 -4.66 -6.07
CA LEU A 51 24.07 -4.58 -4.65
C LEU A 51 25.36 -3.79 -4.43
N GLU A 52 25.30 -2.82 -3.51
CA GLU A 52 26.45 -2.03 -3.08
C GLU A 52 27.13 -2.72 -1.89
N VAL A 53 28.46 -2.54 -1.78
CA VAL A 53 29.24 -3.14 -0.69
C VAL A 53 28.77 -2.57 0.66
N GLU A 54 28.48 -1.28 0.69
CA GLU A 54 27.97 -0.54 1.84
C GLU A 54 26.63 -1.11 2.33
N ASP A 55 25.75 -1.54 1.42
CA ASP A 55 24.48 -2.15 1.77
C ASP A 55 24.70 -3.51 2.45
N LEU A 56 25.56 -4.36 1.91
CA LEU A 56 25.90 -5.64 2.53
C LEU A 56 26.54 -5.46 3.92
N HIS A 57 27.47 -4.51 4.04
CA HIS A 57 28.10 -4.18 5.33
C HIS A 57 27.09 -3.63 6.35
N SER A 58 26.12 -2.83 5.91
CA SER A 58 25.07 -2.31 6.78
C SER A 58 24.16 -3.43 7.30
N VAL A 59 23.84 -4.40 6.44
CA VAL A 59 23.03 -5.57 6.81
C VAL A 59 23.79 -6.48 7.77
N ALA A 60 25.08 -6.73 7.52
CA ALA A 60 25.93 -7.50 8.42
C ALA A 60 26.02 -6.83 9.81
N SER A 61 26.27 -5.52 9.84
CA SER A 61 26.30 -4.72 11.08
C SER A 61 24.96 -4.79 11.83
N GLN A 62 23.83 -4.75 11.11
CA GLN A 62 22.51 -4.92 11.72
C GLN A 62 22.37 -6.30 12.37
N LEU A 63 22.75 -7.37 11.67
CA LEU A 63 22.65 -8.74 12.20
C LEU A 63 23.56 -8.96 13.41
N GLU A 64 24.70 -8.26 13.48
CA GLU A 64 25.55 -8.25 14.67
C GLU A 64 24.91 -7.50 15.84
N ALA A 65 24.31 -6.34 15.60
CA ALA A 65 23.57 -5.60 16.62
C ALA A 65 22.42 -6.43 17.22
N GLU A 66 21.72 -7.21 16.40
CA GLU A 66 20.66 -8.14 16.83
C GLU A 66 21.19 -9.48 17.39
N GLY A 67 22.52 -9.62 17.49
CA GLY A 67 23.20 -10.79 18.03
C GLY A 67 23.05 -12.06 17.19
N LYS A 68 22.71 -11.98 15.91
CA LYS A 68 22.58 -13.15 15.02
C LYS A 68 23.93 -13.61 14.48
N MET A 69 24.85 -12.67 14.31
CA MET A 69 26.19 -12.90 13.77
C MET A 69 27.23 -12.07 14.53
N ARG A 70 28.51 -12.31 14.27
CA ARG A 70 29.64 -11.48 14.70
C ARG A 70 30.46 -11.08 13.49
N LEU A 71 30.88 -9.82 13.42
CA LEU A 71 31.79 -9.33 12.39
C LEU A 71 33.23 -9.37 12.94
N LEU A 72 34.12 -10.03 12.21
CA LEU A 72 35.53 -10.19 12.58
C LEU A 72 36.39 -10.04 11.32
N ASN A 73 37.15 -8.95 11.22
CA ASN A 73 38.12 -8.72 10.14
C ASN A 73 37.55 -8.91 8.71
N GLY A 74 36.32 -8.44 8.47
CA GLY A 74 35.65 -8.60 7.17
C GLY A 74 34.92 -9.93 6.97
N ASP A 75 34.99 -10.83 7.95
CA ASP A 75 34.21 -12.06 7.97
C ASP A 75 33.01 -11.94 8.89
N VAL A 76 31.99 -12.71 8.57
CA VAL A 76 30.82 -12.89 9.41
C VAL A 76 30.77 -14.32 9.93
N ARG A 77 30.51 -14.47 11.23
CA ARG A 77 30.34 -15.76 11.89
C ARG A 77 28.97 -15.84 12.54
N VAL A 78 28.24 -16.91 12.30
CA VAL A 78 26.91 -17.12 12.91
C VAL A 78 27.07 -17.30 14.42
N LYS A 79 26.27 -16.58 15.20
CA LYS A 79 26.23 -16.73 16.65
C LYS A 79 25.29 -17.88 17.03
N VAL A 80 25.74 -18.77 17.89
CA VAL A 80 24.93 -19.88 18.41
C VAL A 80 24.43 -19.52 19.81
N PRO A 81 23.14 -19.75 20.14
CA PRO A 81 22.10 -20.36 19.30
C PRO A 81 21.30 -19.36 18.43
N GLU A 82 21.50 -18.05 18.60
CA GLU A 82 20.56 -17.04 18.11
C GLU A 82 20.48 -16.92 16.58
N GLY A 83 21.61 -17.02 15.88
CA GLY A 83 21.65 -17.01 14.41
C GLY A 83 21.04 -18.25 13.78
N TYR A 84 21.23 -19.42 14.42
CA TYR A 84 20.55 -20.66 14.01
C TYR A 84 19.05 -20.54 14.17
N ARG A 85 18.60 -20.09 15.35
CA ARG A 85 17.18 -19.88 15.63
C ARG A 85 16.55 -18.93 14.60
N TYR A 86 17.20 -17.78 14.36
CA TYR A 86 16.74 -16.80 13.38
C TYR A 86 16.54 -17.40 11.98
N TYR A 87 17.51 -18.16 11.47
CA TYR A 87 17.45 -18.77 10.15
C TYR A 87 16.29 -19.78 10.04
N PHE A 88 16.20 -20.73 10.98
CA PHE A 88 15.19 -21.79 10.91
C PHE A 88 13.77 -21.30 11.24
N GLU A 89 13.61 -20.25 12.04
CA GLU A 89 12.31 -19.66 12.33
C GLU A 89 11.80 -18.74 11.21
N SER A 90 12.66 -18.31 10.27
CA SER A 90 12.35 -17.27 9.26
C SER A 90 12.57 -17.72 7.81
N LEU A 91 12.41 -19.02 7.51
CA LEU A 91 12.69 -19.60 6.20
C LEU A 91 11.80 -19.08 5.05
N SER A 92 10.61 -18.56 5.37
CA SER A 92 9.66 -18.06 4.37
C SER A 92 9.72 -16.54 4.27
N THR A 93 9.72 -16.02 3.03
CA THR A 93 9.54 -14.59 2.75
C THR A 93 8.07 -14.18 2.75
N ILE A 94 7.13 -15.13 2.73
CA ILE A 94 5.70 -14.86 2.83
C ILE A 94 5.39 -14.43 4.27
N PRO A 95 4.87 -13.21 4.50
CA PRO A 95 4.55 -12.76 5.84
C PRO A 95 3.40 -13.60 6.42
N GLU A 96 3.50 -13.97 7.69
CA GLU A 96 2.38 -14.58 8.41
C GLU A 96 1.32 -13.51 8.67
N VAL A 97 0.21 -13.59 7.95
CA VAL A 97 -0.94 -12.71 8.18
C VAL A 97 -1.77 -13.29 9.32
N LEU A 98 -1.75 -12.64 10.48
CA LEU A 98 -2.62 -13.00 11.59
C LEU A 98 -4.07 -12.66 11.25
N SER A 99 -5.02 -13.43 11.79
CA SER A 99 -6.45 -13.14 11.67
C SER A 99 -7.05 -12.73 13.00
N PHE A 100 -8.04 -11.86 12.93
CA PHE A 100 -8.89 -11.44 14.03
C PHE A 100 -10.25 -12.14 13.92
N LEU A 101 -10.75 -12.67 15.03
CA LEU A 101 -12.09 -13.25 15.13
C LEU A 101 -13.12 -12.12 15.20
N VAL A 102 -14.11 -12.13 14.31
CA VAL A 102 -15.22 -11.18 14.37
C VAL A 102 -16.38 -11.79 15.13
N VAL A 103 -16.85 -11.11 16.18
CA VAL A 103 -17.98 -11.52 17.01
C VAL A 103 -19.02 -10.41 17.09
N ASP A 104 -20.31 -10.78 17.15
CA ASP A 104 -21.36 -9.80 17.42
C ASP A 104 -21.43 -9.43 18.91
N TYR A 105 -22.26 -8.45 19.26
CA TYR A 105 -22.49 -8.02 20.66
C TYR A 105 -22.98 -9.15 21.59
N ALA A 106 -23.53 -10.24 21.04
CA ALA A 106 -23.96 -11.43 21.78
C ALA A 106 -22.85 -12.50 21.88
N GLY A 107 -21.64 -12.21 21.38
CA GLY A 107 -20.49 -13.12 21.37
C GLY A 107 -20.54 -14.21 20.30
N ARG A 108 -21.48 -14.15 19.35
CA ARG A 108 -21.58 -15.13 18.27
C ARG A 108 -20.56 -14.83 17.19
N ARG A 109 -19.89 -15.87 16.70
CA ARG A 109 -18.91 -15.75 15.62
C ARG A 109 -19.57 -15.36 14.30
N VAL A 110 -19.14 -14.23 13.74
CA VAL A 110 -19.56 -13.74 12.43
C VAL A 110 -18.59 -14.24 11.35
N GLY A 111 -17.29 -14.11 11.59
CA GLY A 111 -16.24 -14.48 10.64
C GLY A 111 -14.85 -14.12 11.13
N SER A 112 -13.97 -13.70 10.23
CA SER A 112 -12.61 -13.27 10.54
C SER A 112 -12.17 -12.15 9.61
N LEU A 113 -11.30 -11.27 10.11
CA LEU A 113 -10.62 -10.23 9.35
C LEU A 113 -9.12 -10.49 9.37
N ASP A 114 -8.42 -10.12 8.31
CA ASP A 114 -6.96 -10.11 8.34
C ASP A 114 -6.45 -8.95 9.21
N GLN A 115 -5.24 -9.11 9.76
CA GLN A 115 -4.65 -8.09 10.63
C GLN A 115 -4.38 -6.77 9.91
N GLU A 116 -4.06 -6.78 8.60
CA GLU A 116 -3.78 -5.56 7.85
C GLU A 116 -5.05 -4.71 7.70
N PHE A 117 -6.20 -5.34 7.48
CA PHE A 117 -7.52 -4.73 7.47
C PHE A 117 -7.83 -4.08 8.82
N VAL A 118 -7.62 -4.82 9.91
CA VAL A 118 -7.86 -4.28 11.27
C VAL A 118 -6.92 -3.11 11.56
N VAL A 119 -5.66 -3.15 11.13
CA VAL A 119 -4.73 -2.01 11.28
C VAL A 119 -5.16 -0.80 10.44
N LYS A 120 -5.73 -1.00 9.25
CA LYS A 120 -6.15 0.13 8.39
C LYS A 120 -7.51 0.71 8.77
N HIS A 121 -8.45 -0.15 9.13
CA HIS A 121 -9.87 0.17 9.22
C HIS A 121 -10.51 -0.25 10.56
N GLY A 122 -9.75 -0.84 11.48
CA GLY A 122 -10.23 -1.36 12.76
C GLY A 122 -10.52 -0.29 13.82
N LYS A 123 -11.11 0.85 13.45
CA LYS A 123 -11.46 1.91 14.41
C LYS A 123 -12.92 1.77 14.81
N PRO A 124 -13.29 2.00 16.09
CA PRO A 124 -14.69 2.08 16.49
C PRO A 124 -15.49 3.03 15.59
N GLY A 125 -16.69 2.60 15.20
CA GLY A 125 -17.55 3.29 14.22
C GLY A 125 -17.24 2.95 12.76
N SER A 126 -16.12 2.29 12.44
CA SER A 126 -15.81 1.92 11.05
C SER A 126 -16.74 0.82 10.56
N GLN A 127 -17.20 0.94 9.31
CA GLN A 127 -18.14 0.00 8.71
C GLN A 127 -17.47 -0.84 7.61
N PHE A 128 -17.78 -2.13 7.59
CA PHE A 128 -17.20 -3.07 6.64
C PHE A 128 -18.17 -4.16 6.20
N ILE A 129 -17.94 -4.71 5.00
CA ILE A 129 -18.75 -5.79 4.44
C ILE A 129 -18.10 -7.14 4.75
N LEU A 130 -18.82 -8.02 5.44
CA LEU A 130 -18.40 -9.38 5.71
C LEU A 130 -19.57 -10.34 5.47
N LYS A 131 -19.36 -11.32 4.58
CA LYS A 131 -20.39 -12.28 4.14
C LYS A 131 -21.67 -11.62 3.60
N GLY A 132 -21.53 -10.48 2.91
CA GLY A 132 -22.64 -9.77 2.28
C GLY A 132 -23.48 -8.91 3.23
N SER A 133 -23.10 -8.81 4.51
CA SER A 133 -23.73 -7.91 5.49
C SER A 133 -22.76 -6.82 5.91
N VAL A 134 -23.30 -5.64 6.23
CA VAL A 134 -22.52 -4.51 6.74
C VAL A 134 -22.48 -4.57 8.26
N TRP A 135 -21.28 -4.45 8.80
CA TRP A 135 -20.99 -4.50 10.23
C TRP A 135 -20.28 -3.22 10.64
N GLN A 136 -20.67 -2.66 11.77
CA GLN A 136 -19.99 -1.54 12.41
C GLN A 136 -19.12 -2.04 13.55
N ILE A 137 -17.86 -1.63 13.58
CA ILE A 137 -16.91 -1.98 14.63
C ILE A 137 -17.29 -1.23 15.92
N LEU A 138 -17.57 -1.98 16.98
CA LEU A 138 -17.77 -1.42 18.32
C LEU A 138 -16.42 -1.27 19.03
N ARG A 139 -15.61 -2.33 18.98
CA ARG A 139 -14.34 -2.42 19.69
C ARG A 139 -13.39 -3.40 19.01
N VAL A 140 -12.10 -3.11 19.11
CA VAL A 140 -11.03 -4.04 18.72
C VAL A 140 -10.22 -4.39 19.96
N ASP A 141 -10.12 -5.68 20.25
CA ASP A 141 -9.26 -6.26 21.28
C ASP A 141 -8.04 -6.88 20.58
N GLU A 142 -6.94 -6.12 20.52
CA GLU A 142 -5.69 -6.54 19.87
C GLU A 142 -5.03 -7.74 20.56
N GLU A 143 -5.17 -7.85 21.90
CA GLU A 143 -4.54 -8.92 22.67
C GLU A 143 -5.24 -10.26 22.44
N ARG A 144 -6.57 -10.25 22.44
CA ARG A 144 -7.39 -11.45 22.17
C ARG A 144 -7.58 -11.71 20.68
N ARG A 145 -7.20 -10.75 19.82
CA ARG A 145 -7.47 -10.74 18.37
C ARG A 145 -8.96 -10.90 18.09
N VAL A 146 -9.78 -10.08 18.74
CA VAL A 146 -11.23 -10.09 18.59
C VAL A 146 -11.72 -8.72 18.14
N VAL A 147 -12.61 -8.69 17.15
CA VAL A 147 -13.34 -7.49 16.72
C VAL A 147 -14.80 -7.68 17.09
N GLU A 148 -15.30 -6.83 17.98
CA GLU A 148 -16.71 -6.80 18.39
C GLU A 148 -17.47 -5.87 17.43
N VAL A 149 -18.60 -6.36 16.89
CA VAL A 149 -19.38 -5.64 15.88
C VAL A 149 -20.88 -5.65 16.16
N GLU A 150 -21.58 -4.71 15.53
CA GLU A 150 -23.03 -4.70 15.42
C GLU A 150 -23.47 -4.65 13.95
N PRO A 151 -24.61 -5.26 13.59
CA PRO A 151 -25.15 -5.15 12.24
C PRO A 151 -25.70 -3.74 11.99
N VAL A 152 -25.45 -3.19 10.81
CA VAL A 152 -25.99 -1.89 10.38
C VAL A 152 -26.62 -2.00 8.99
N GLU A 153 -27.38 -0.98 8.59
CA GLU A 153 -27.98 -0.94 7.27
C GLU A 153 -26.90 -0.95 6.15
N PRO A 154 -27.22 -1.50 4.96
CA PRO A 154 -26.31 -1.50 3.84
C PRO A 154 -25.82 -0.09 3.50
N ASN A 155 -24.52 0.14 3.67
CA ASN A 155 -23.85 1.36 3.28
C ASN A 155 -22.93 1.08 2.08
N PRO A 156 -23.14 1.71 0.92
CA PRO A 156 -22.24 1.59 -0.24
C PRO A 156 -20.79 2.01 0.04
N ALA A 157 -20.57 2.84 1.06
CA ALA A 157 -19.24 3.26 1.50
C ALA A 157 -18.55 2.25 2.44
N ALA A 158 -19.22 1.15 2.81
CA ALA A 158 -18.64 0.13 3.67
C ALA A 158 -17.53 -0.63 2.95
N ILE A 159 -16.39 -0.76 3.61
CA ILE A 159 -15.17 -1.30 3.03
C ILE A 159 -15.26 -2.84 3.01
N PRO A 160 -15.02 -3.51 1.87
CA PRO A 160 -15.01 -4.97 1.85
C PRO A 160 -13.91 -5.54 2.75
N ALA A 161 -14.22 -6.57 3.53
CA ALA A 161 -13.24 -7.26 4.38
C ALA A 161 -12.02 -7.83 3.63
N TRP A 162 -12.12 -7.96 2.30
CA TRP A 162 -11.09 -8.47 1.40
C TRP A 162 -10.42 -7.38 0.55
N GLU A 163 -10.60 -6.09 0.88
CA GLU A 163 -9.95 -4.98 0.14
C GLU A 163 -8.42 -5.15 0.05
N GLY A 164 -7.79 -5.78 1.03
CA GLY A 164 -6.36 -6.09 1.03
C GLY A 164 -5.91 -7.11 -0.02
N GLU A 165 -6.82 -7.89 -0.59
CA GLU A 165 -6.54 -8.96 -1.58
C GLU A 165 -6.82 -8.53 -3.03
N VAL A 166 -7.38 -7.33 -3.24
CA VAL A 166 -7.72 -6.85 -4.59
C VAL A 166 -6.43 -6.48 -5.34
N ILE A 167 -6.28 -7.03 -6.54
CA ILE A 167 -5.18 -6.64 -7.45
C ILE A 167 -5.40 -5.18 -7.82
N PRO A 168 -4.46 -4.28 -7.50
CA PRO A 168 -4.62 -2.86 -7.77
C PRO A 168 -4.64 -2.61 -9.28
N VAL A 169 -5.56 -1.77 -9.73
CA VAL A 169 -5.61 -1.31 -11.11
C VAL A 169 -4.39 -0.44 -11.40
N PRO A 170 -3.56 -0.82 -12.39
CA PRO A 170 -2.35 -0.08 -12.74
C PRO A 170 -2.69 1.24 -13.43
N PHE A 171 -1.72 2.16 -13.43
CA PHE A 171 -1.86 3.51 -14.00
C PHE A 171 -2.23 3.45 -15.49
N GLU A 172 -1.59 2.57 -16.24
CA GLU A 172 -1.79 2.41 -17.69
C GLU A 172 -3.21 1.92 -18.02
N ALA A 173 -3.73 0.97 -17.24
CA ALA A 173 -5.10 0.49 -17.43
C ALA A 173 -6.14 1.56 -17.06
N ALA A 174 -5.89 2.33 -15.99
CA ALA A 174 -6.76 3.42 -15.62
C ALA A 174 -6.77 4.53 -16.68
N LEU A 175 -5.61 4.89 -17.22
CA LEU A 175 -5.49 5.85 -18.32
C LEU A 175 -6.21 5.38 -19.58
N GLU A 176 -6.13 4.10 -19.94
CA GLU A 176 -6.87 3.57 -21.09
C GLU A 176 -8.38 3.73 -20.90
N VAL A 177 -8.90 3.47 -19.70
CA VAL A 177 -10.31 3.75 -19.37
C VAL A 177 -10.61 5.25 -19.50
N GLY A 178 -9.72 6.12 -19.02
CA GLY A 178 -9.84 7.57 -19.21
C GLY A 178 -9.88 7.98 -20.68
N ARG A 179 -9.05 7.35 -21.52
CA ARG A 179 -9.00 7.57 -22.98
C ARG A 179 -10.31 7.16 -23.64
N LEU A 180 -10.84 6.00 -23.30
CA LEU A 180 -12.13 5.51 -23.79
C LEU A 180 -13.28 6.45 -23.40
N ARG A 181 -13.32 6.92 -22.15
CA ARG A 181 -14.33 7.89 -21.70
C ARG A 181 -14.32 9.15 -22.55
N ARG A 182 -13.12 9.69 -22.83
CA ARG A 182 -12.94 10.88 -23.67
C ARG A 182 -13.38 10.61 -25.11
N GLU A 183 -12.86 9.57 -25.75
CA GLU A 183 -13.15 9.27 -27.16
C GLU A 183 -14.64 8.99 -27.39
N ILE A 184 -15.32 8.28 -26.46
CA ILE A 184 -16.76 8.07 -26.51
C ILE A 184 -17.50 9.41 -26.36
N GLY A 185 -17.05 10.25 -25.43
CA GLY A 185 -17.64 11.57 -25.21
C GLY A 185 -17.51 12.50 -26.42
N GLU A 186 -16.34 12.48 -27.09
CA GLU A 186 -16.07 13.24 -28.32
C GLU A 186 -16.97 12.78 -29.49
N GLU A 187 -17.14 11.47 -29.68
CA GLU A 187 -18.04 10.92 -30.69
C GLU A 187 -19.51 11.27 -30.37
N LEU A 188 -19.93 11.23 -29.10
CA LEU A 188 -21.29 11.65 -28.70
C LEU A 188 -21.53 13.15 -28.96
N ALA A 189 -20.58 14.01 -28.62
CA ALA A 189 -20.70 15.46 -28.79
C ALA A 189 -20.66 15.91 -30.26
N SER A 190 -20.08 15.10 -31.14
CA SER A 190 -19.98 15.37 -32.58
C SER A 190 -21.02 14.62 -33.43
N GLU A 191 -22.01 13.97 -32.79
CA GLU A 191 -23.01 13.12 -33.44
C GLU A 191 -22.39 11.98 -34.31
N GLY A 192 -21.22 11.50 -33.89
CA GLY A 192 -20.47 10.41 -34.52
C GLY A 192 -20.92 9.01 -34.09
N ASP A 193 -20.01 8.03 -34.23
CA ASP A 193 -20.25 6.63 -33.84
C ASP A 193 -19.65 6.37 -32.45
N PRO A 194 -20.44 6.42 -31.35
CA PRO A 194 -19.91 6.27 -30.00
C PRO A 194 -19.43 4.84 -29.68
N LEU A 195 -19.72 3.87 -30.55
CA LEU A 195 -19.22 2.49 -30.42
C LEU A 195 -17.84 2.32 -31.07
N LYS A 196 -17.39 3.28 -31.88
CA LYS A 196 -16.11 3.23 -32.58
C LYS A 196 -14.90 3.01 -31.65
N PRO A 197 -14.77 3.68 -30.49
CA PRO A 197 -13.66 3.44 -29.56
C PRO A 197 -13.65 2.01 -28.98
N LEU A 198 -14.82 1.36 -28.94
CA LEU A 198 -15.00 0.01 -28.36
C LEU A 198 -14.88 -1.11 -29.41
N LYS A 199 -14.57 -0.82 -30.67
CA LYS A 199 -14.54 -1.83 -31.75
C LYS A 199 -13.49 -2.91 -31.51
N SER A 200 -12.31 -2.56 -31.01
CA SER A 200 -11.20 -3.48 -30.73
C SER A 200 -11.39 -4.31 -29.45
N TYR A 201 -12.36 -3.95 -28.61
CA TYR A 201 -12.58 -4.58 -27.31
C TYR A 201 -13.49 -5.81 -27.42
N PRO A 202 -13.08 -6.96 -26.83
CA PRO A 202 -13.82 -8.22 -26.91
C PRO A 202 -14.98 -8.26 -25.90
N ILE A 203 -15.88 -7.29 -25.99
CA ILE A 203 -17.10 -7.20 -25.20
C ILE A 203 -18.32 -7.30 -26.12
N ASP A 204 -19.43 -7.85 -25.61
CA ASP A 204 -20.66 -8.00 -26.38
C ASP A 204 -21.34 -6.64 -26.67
N GLY A 205 -22.32 -6.66 -27.58
CA GLY A 205 -23.02 -5.44 -28.00
C GLY A 205 -23.75 -4.73 -26.86
N ASP A 206 -24.40 -5.49 -25.97
CA ASP A 206 -25.17 -4.94 -24.86
C ASP A 206 -24.25 -4.26 -23.83
N ALA A 207 -23.09 -4.85 -23.57
CA ALA A 207 -22.05 -4.27 -22.73
C ALA A 207 -21.52 -2.96 -23.32
N LYS A 208 -21.27 -2.89 -24.64
CA LYS A 208 -20.86 -1.65 -25.30
C LYS A 208 -21.90 -0.55 -25.16
N VAL A 209 -23.18 -0.89 -25.35
CA VAL A 209 -24.29 0.05 -25.19
C VAL A 209 -24.37 0.58 -23.76
N LYS A 210 -24.19 -0.28 -22.74
CA LYS A 210 -24.16 0.15 -21.33
C LYS A 210 -23.02 1.14 -21.04
N VAL A 211 -21.82 0.89 -21.57
CA VAL A 211 -20.69 1.81 -21.41
C VAL A 211 -21.01 3.16 -22.04
N VAL A 212 -21.52 3.18 -23.27
CA VAL A 212 -21.90 4.41 -23.96
C VAL A 212 -23.03 5.16 -23.22
N SER A 213 -24.03 4.45 -22.69
CA SER A 213 -25.13 5.04 -21.93
C SER A 213 -24.63 5.82 -20.72
N ALA A 214 -23.71 5.25 -19.94
CA ALA A 214 -23.15 5.92 -18.77
C ALA A 214 -22.42 7.23 -19.12
N ILE A 215 -21.72 7.28 -20.24
CA ILE A 215 -21.05 8.50 -20.71
C ILE A 215 -22.04 9.51 -21.28
N ARG A 216 -23.08 9.03 -21.97
CA ARG A 216 -24.17 9.86 -22.50
C ARG A 216 -24.93 10.57 -21.38
N GLU A 217 -25.31 9.84 -20.33
CA GLU A 217 -26.02 10.40 -19.18
C GLU A 217 -25.22 11.53 -18.51
N GLN A 218 -23.91 11.37 -18.35
CA GLN A 218 -23.00 12.41 -17.84
C GLN A 218 -23.01 13.67 -18.73
N LEU A 219 -22.93 13.49 -20.06
CA LEU A 219 -22.93 14.60 -21.02
C LEU A 219 -24.27 15.32 -21.10
N GLU A 220 -25.37 14.57 -21.13
CA GLU A 220 -26.73 15.12 -21.17
C GLU A 220 -27.06 15.91 -19.89
N ALA A 221 -26.48 15.51 -18.75
CA ALA A 221 -26.53 16.27 -17.51
C ALA A 221 -25.68 17.55 -17.52
N GLY A 222 -24.92 17.81 -18.58
CA GLY A 222 -24.10 19.01 -18.75
C GLY A 222 -22.78 18.98 -17.97
N PHE A 223 -22.35 17.81 -17.50
CA PHE A 223 -21.11 17.67 -16.74
C PHE A 223 -19.92 17.32 -17.63
N PRO A 224 -18.71 17.81 -17.32
CA PRO A 224 -17.51 17.37 -18.00
C PRO A 224 -17.26 15.88 -17.74
N ILE A 225 -16.53 15.24 -18.66
CA ILE A 225 -16.10 13.83 -18.54
C ILE A 225 -14.66 13.79 -18.01
N PRO A 226 -14.44 13.34 -16.76
CA PRO A 226 -13.09 13.07 -16.27
C PRO A 226 -12.42 11.97 -17.11
N SER A 227 -11.20 12.22 -17.55
CA SER A 227 -10.50 11.40 -18.54
C SER A 227 -8.99 11.41 -18.30
N ASP A 228 -8.23 10.82 -19.24
CA ASP A 228 -6.77 10.88 -19.28
C ASP A 228 -6.22 12.30 -19.50
N LYS A 229 -7.05 13.26 -19.92
CA LYS A 229 -6.66 14.66 -20.16
C LYS A 229 -7.36 15.68 -19.27
N LEU A 230 -8.34 15.26 -18.48
CA LEU A 230 -9.12 16.15 -17.63
C LEU A 230 -9.24 15.58 -16.22
N ILE A 231 -8.61 16.27 -15.27
CA ILE A 231 -8.85 16.09 -13.84
C ILE A 231 -10.03 16.99 -13.45
N LEU A 232 -11.04 16.42 -12.82
CA LEU A 232 -12.18 17.17 -12.30
C LEU A 232 -12.11 17.23 -10.79
N VAL A 233 -12.17 18.43 -10.21
CA VAL A 233 -12.31 18.63 -8.76
C VAL A 233 -13.74 19.06 -8.47
N GLU A 234 -14.45 18.22 -7.73
CA GLU A 234 -15.86 18.38 -7.40
C GLU A 234 -16.02 18.50 -5.88
N GLN A 235 -16.86 19.43 -5.44
CA GLN A 235 -17.22 19.58 -4.04
C GLN A 235 -18.66 19.11 -3.83
N PHE A 236 -18.85 18.25 -2.83
CA PHE A 236 -20.17 17.81 -2.40
C PHE A 236 -20.21 17.82 -0.86
N GLU A 237 -21.09 18.63 -0.26
CA GLU A 237 -21.15 18.82 1.20
C GLU A 237 -19.77 19.10 1.85
N ASN A 238 -19.29 18.18 2.67
CA ASN A 238 -17.99 18.23 3.36
C ASN A 238 -16.91 17.33 2.70
N TYR A 239 -17.18 16.87 1.48
CA TYR A 239 -16.32 16.07 0.63
C TYR A 239 -15.78 16.91 -0.52
N VAL A 240 -14.50 16.71 -0.86
CA VAL A 240 -13.97 17.10 -2.17
C VAL A 240 -13.49 15.85 -2.88
N LEU A 241 -14.06 15.59 -4.05
CA LEU A 241 -13.70 14.49 -4.93
C LEU A 241 -12.79 15.01 -6.02
N VAL A 242 -11.67 14.33 -6.23
CA VAL A 242 -10.81 14.52 -7.39
C VAL A 242 -10.97 13.31 -8.29
N HIS A 243 -11.58 13.50 -9.45
CA HIS A 243 -11.70 12.48 -10.48
C HIS A 243 -10.45 12.51 -11.35
N GLY A 244 -9.66 11.44 -11.31
CA GLY A 244 -8.42 11.27 -12.03
C GLY A 244 -8.15 9.79 -12.31
N CYS A 245 -7.99 9.45 -13.59
CA CYS A 245 -7.82 8.08 -14.05
C CYS A 245 -6.37 7.59 -13.87
N PHE A 246 -5.89 7.56 -12.62
CA PHE A 246 -4.48 7.30 -12.30
C PHE A 246 -4.22 5.92 -11.67
N GLY A 247 -5.24 5.10 -11.50
CA GLY A 247 -5.11 3.79 -10.86
C GLY A 247 -4.95 3.90 -9.34
N ASP A 248 -5.01 2.75 -8.68
CA ASP A 248 -5.06 2.70 -7.20
C ASP A 248 -3.81 3.29 -6.56
N ARG A 249 -2.64 3.01 -7.15
CA ARG A 249 -1.35 3.41 -6.57
C ARG A 249 -1.18 4.92 -6.53
N VAL A 250 -1.45 5.59 -7.65
CA VAL A 250 -1.28 7.05 -7.75
C VAL A 250 -2.37 7.74 -6.93
N ASN A 251 -3.64 7.33 -7.05
CA ASN A 251 -4.73 7.95 -6.29
C ASN A 251 -4.56 7.78 -4.78
N ARG A 252 -4.14 6.61 -4.30
CA ARG A 252 -3.85 6.38 -2.87
C ARG A 252 -2.66 7.19 -2.37
N THR A 253 -1.65 7.41 -3.21
CA THR A 253 -0.49 8.24 -2.87
C THR A 253 -0.90 9.70 -2.78
N LEU A 254 -1.60 10.18 -3.82
CA LEU A 254 -2.04 11.57 -3.94
C LEU A 254 -3.04 11.94 -2.85
N SER A 255 -3.96 11.04 -2.50
CA SER A 255 -4.95 11.30 -1.44
C SER A 255 -4.28 11.54 -0.09
N ARG A 256 -3.30 10.70 0.29
CA ARG A 256 -2.53 10.85 1.53
C ARG A 256 -1.69 12.12 1.53
N LEU A 257 -1.08 12.44 0.40
CA LEU A 257 -0.27 13.65 0.25
C LEU A 257 -1.12 14.91 0.41
N LEU A 258 -2.26 14.96 -0.27
CA LEU A 258 -3.21 16.06 -0.18
C LEU A 258 -3.79 16.18 1.22
N ALA A 259 -4.17 15.08 1.88
CA ALA A 259 -4.66 15.13 3.25
C ALA A 259 -3.62 15.69 4.22
N ALA A 260 -2.34 15.33 4.06
CA ALA A 260 -1.27 15.90 4.85
C ALA A 260 -1.08 17.40 4.57
N LEU A 261 -1.14 17.83 3.30
CA LEU A 261 -1.06 19.25 2.92
C LEU A 261 -2.23 20.05 3.51
N VAL A 262 -3.45 19.55 3.36
CA VAL A 262 -4.65 20.18 3.91
C VAL A 262 -4.54 20.27 5.43
N THR A 263 -4.13 19.18 6.10
CA THR A 263 -3.95 19.16 7.56
C THR A 263 -2.91 20.20 7.99
N ALA A 264 -1.77 20.26 7.31
CA ALA A 264 -0.69 21.19 7.64
C ALA A 264 -1.09 22.67 7.43
N ARG A 265 -1.88 22.97 6.38
CA ARG A 265 -2.26 24.36 6.05
C ARG A 265 -3.51 24.84 6.77
N MET A 266 -4.48 23.95 6.97
CA MET A 266 -5.82 24.30 7.47
C MET A 266 -6.02 23.88 8.94
N GLY A 267 -5.13 23.07 9.51
CA GLY A 267 -5.22 22.61 10.90
C GLY A 267 -6.41 21.68 11.16
N VAL A 268 -6.97 21.07 10.10
CA VAL A 268 -8.08 20.12 10.19
C VAL A 268 -7.62 18.74 9.76
N GLU A 269 -7.98 17.72 10.53
CA GLU A 269 -7.78 16.34 10.12
C GLU A 269 -8.75 15.99 8.99
N VAL A 270 -8.23 15.31 7.96
CA VAL A 270 -8.98 14.95 6.76
C VAL A 270 -8.90 13.44 6.58
N ALA A 271 -10.06 12.78 6.50
CA ALA A 271 -10.14 11.39 6.12
C ALA A 271 -10.02 11.25 4.61
N VAL A 272 -9.46 10.12 4.16
CA VAL A 272 -9.22 9.86 2.73
C VAL A 272 -9.85 8.56 2.30
N GLN A 273 -10.42 8.57 1.10
CA GLN A 273 -10.78 7.38 0.35
C GLN A 273 -10.26 7.50 -1.08
N SER A 274 -9.98 6.39 -1.74
CA SER A 274 -9.52 6.39 -3.13
C SER A 274 -9.86 5.08 -3.81
N ASP A 275 -10.17 5.18 -5.10
CA ASP A 275 -10.35 4.08 -6.04
C ASP A 275 -9.44 4.33 -7.28
N PRO A 276 -9.45 3.46 -8.30
CA PRO A 276 -8.62 3.63 -9.50
C PRO A 276 -8.84 4.93 -10.31
N TYR A 277 -9.98 5.59 -10.12
CA TYR A 277 -10.45 6.72 -10.92
C TYR A 277 -10.75 7.97 -10.09
N ARG A 278 -10.78 7.87 -8.76
CA ARG A 278 -11.18 8.96 -7.86
C ARG A 278 -10.40 8.91 -6.55
N LEU A 279 -10.24 10.07 -5.94
CA LEU A 279 -9.94 10.19 -4.52
C LEU A 279 -10.89 11.19 -3.87
N ALA A 280 -11.20 10.97 -2.60
CA ALA A 280 -12.06 11.81 -1.80
C ALA A 280 -11.33 12.27 -0.54
N LEU A 281 -11.43 13.56 -0.26
CA LEU A 281 -11.02 14.18 1.00
C LEU A 281 -12.28 14.52 1.80
N VAL A 282 -12.43 13.93 2.98
CA VAL A 282 -13.57 14.17 3.88
C VAL A 282 -13.09 14.97 5.06
N SER A 283 -13.74 16.10 5.29
CA SER A 283 -13.30 17.05 6.31
C SER A 283 -14.46 17.47 7.20
N PRO A 284 -14.22 18.00 8.42
CA PRO A 284 -15.29 18.47 9.29
C PRO A 284 -16.03 19.70 8.77
N ARG A 285 -15.44 20.42 7.80
CA ARG A 285 -16.00 21.63 7.19
C ARG A 285 -15.73 21.62 5.70
N PRO A 286 -16.64 22.16 4.87
CA PRO A 286 -16.44 22.21 3.42
C PRO A 286 -15.06 22.76 3.03
N LEU A 287 -14.35 22.03 2.16
CA LEU A 287 -13.07 22.46 1.60
C LEU A 287 -13.30 23.17 0.27
N ASP A 288 -12.53 24.24 0.03
CA ASP A 288 -12.54 24.95 -1.24
C ASP A 288 -11.93 24.06 -2.36
N PRO A 289 -12.69 23.68 -3.40
CA PRO A 289 -12.16 22.87 -4.50
C PRO A 289 -11.05 23.59 -5.28
N TYR A 290 -11.08 24.94 -5.33
CA TYR A 290 -10.02 25.72 -5.98
C TYR A 290 -8.73 25.75 -5.16
N PHE A 291 -8.81 25.57 -3.84
CA PHE A 291 -7.62 25.35 -3.03
C PHE A 291 -6.96 24.02 -3.41
N LEU A 292 -7.71 22.92 -3.47
CA LEU A 292 -7.15 21.62 -3.88
C LEU A 292 -6.59 21.65 -5.31
N ALA A 293 -7.29 22.29 -6.25
CA ALA A 293 -6.81 22.43 -7.63
C ALA A 293 -5.46 23.15 -7.67
N ARG A 294 -5.30 24.25 -6.93
CA ARG A 294 -4.02 24.97 -6.82
C ARG A 294 -2.92 24.13 -6.17
N GLU A 295 -3.25 23.35 -5.14
CA GLU A 295 -2.29 22.43 -4.53
C GLU A 295 -1.80 21.40 -5.54
N LEU A 296 -2.72 20.78 -6.29
CA LEU A 296 -2.40 19.81 -7.35
C LEU A 296 -1.51 20.42 -8.44
N GLU A 297 -1.84 21.62 -8.92
CA GLU A 297 -1.04 22.34 -9.93
C GLU A 297 0.35 22.73 -9.43
N SER A 298 0.46 23.09 -8.14
CA SER A 298 1.72 23.53 -7.53
C SER A 298 2.65 22.38 -7.15
N LEU A 299 2.12 21.15 -7.03
CA LEU A 299 2.85 20.00 -6.55
C LEU A 299 3.93 19.56 -7.56
N LYS A 300 5.20 19.72 -7.18
CA LYS A 300 6.32 19.22 -7.98
C LYS A 300 6.77 17.86 -7.48
N VAL A 301 7.16 16.99 -8.41
CA VAL A 301 7.64 15.62 -8.11
C VAL A 301 8.74 15.61 -7.03
N LYS A 302 9.69 16.54 -7.10
CA LYS A 302 10.78 16.66 -6.13
C LYS A 302 10.31 16.98 -4.70
N ASP A 303 9.25 17.76 -4.58
CA ASP A 303 8.70 18.19 -3.28
C ASP A 303 7.78 17.10 -2.71
N ALA A 304 7.11 16.34 -3.60
CA ALA A 304 6.26 15.21 -3.25
C ALA A 304 7.03 14.09 -2.53
N SER A 305 8.24 13.73 -2.97
CA SER A 305 9.03 12.65 -2.34
C SER A 305 9.38 12.96 -0.88
N GLY A 306 9.88 14.17 -0.60
CA GLY A 306 10.24 14.57 0.76
C GLY A 306 9.02 14.70 1.67
N LEU A 307 7.90 15.17 1.12
CA LEU A 307 6.64 15.26 1.87
C LEU A 307 6.05 13.86 2.14
N LEU A 308 6.11 12.95 1.16
CA LEU A 308 5.67 11.56 1.35
C LEU A 308 6.48 10.88 2.45
N GLU A 309 7.81 11.03 2.49
CA GLU A 309 8.61 10.47 3.58
C GLU A 309 8.19 11.01 4.96
N ALA A 310 7.91 12.31 5.07
CA ALA A 310 7.46 12.93 6.32
C ALA A 310 6.08 12.43 6.77
N VAL A 311 5.19 12.12 5.82
CA VAL A 311 3.81 11.69 6.07
C VAL A 311 3.72 10.20 6.32
N LEU A 312 4.46 9.39 5.57
CA LEU A 312 4.40 7.93 5.63
C LEU A 312 4.78 7.41 7.02
N ASP A 313 5.81 7.98 7.65
CA ASP A 313 6.26 7.67 9.02
C ASP A 313 5.13 7.73 10.05
N GLN A 314 4.10 8.54 9.80
CA GLN A 314 2.98 8.74 10.73
C GLN A 314 1.83 7.77 10.50
N THR A 315 1.85 7.00 9.40
CA THR A 315 0.74 6.12 9.05
C THR A 315 0.82 4.77 9.77
N GLU A 316 -0.33 4.23 10.19
CA GLU A 316 -0.41 2.92 10.84
C GLU A 316 0.07 1.80 9.92
N LEU A 317 -0.20 1.92 8.60
CA LEU A 317 0.31 0.99 7.59
C LEU A 317 1.84 0.98 7.53
N PHE A 318 2.50 2.13 7.65
CA PHE A 318 3.96 2.20 7.67
C PHE A 318 4.53 1.53 8.91
N ASN A 319 3.96 1.81 10.08
CA ASN A 319 4.34 1.18 11.34
C ASN A 319 4.18 -0.35 11.29
N TRP A 320 3.06 -0.85 10.78
CA TRP A 320 2.82 -2.28 10.58
C TRP A 320 3.79 -2.91 9.59
N ARG A 321 4.06 -2.22 8.48
CA ARG A 321 5.06 -2.66 7.51
C ARG A 321 6.44 -2.74 8.17
N LEU A 322 6.88 -1.70 8.88
CA LEU A 322 8.17 -1.69 9.57
C LEU A 322 8.26 -2.83 10.59
N TRP A 323 7.20 -3.08 11.34
CA TRP A 323 7.10 -4.20 12.28
C TRP A 323 7.37 -5.55 11.61
N ASN A 324 6.73 -5.82 10.46
CA ASN A 324 6.95 -7.06 9.72
C ASN A 324 8.38 -7.18 9.19
N ASN A 325 9.00 -6.08 8.77
CA ASN A 325 10.42 -6.10 8.39
C ASN A 325 11.32 -6.34 9.59
N ALA A 326 11.04 -5.69 10.73
CA ALA A 326 11.78 -5.90 11.96
C ALA A 326 11.74 -7.37 12.41
N LYS A 327 10.62 -8.07 12.20
CA LYS A 327 10.55 -9.53 12.36
C LYS A 327 11.48 -10.28 11.41
N ARG A 328 11.46 -9.95 10.11
CA ARG A 328 12.34 -10.59 9.12
C ARG A 328 13.83 -10.35 9.34
N PHE A 329 14.20 -9.21 9.95
CA PHE A 329 15.58 -8.93 10.37
C PHE A 329 15.93 -9.55 11.74
N GLY A 330 14.97 -10.15 12.44
CA GLY A 330 15.17 -10.75 13.76
C GLY A 330 15.31 -9.75 14.92
N VAL A 331 14.92 -8.49 14.69
CA VAL A 331 14.79 -7.43 15.70
C VAL A 331 13.59 -7.70 16.61
N VAL A 332 12.50 -8.18 16.01
CA VAL A 332 11.26 -8.55 16.70
C VAL A 332 11.10 -10.06 16.59
N SER A 333 10.68 -10.72 17.68
CA SER A 333 10.41 -12.16 17.65
C SER A 333 9.23 -12.48 16.72
N ARG A 334 9.26 -13.68 16.11
CA ARG A 334 8.20 -14.12 15.18
C ARG A 334 6.82 -14.07 15.82
N ASP A 335 6.70 -14.50 17.08
CA ASP A 335 5.43 -14.60 17.80
C ASP A 335 4.92 -13.27 18.37
N ALA A 336 5.70 -12.19 18.28
CA ALA A 336 5.28 -10.91 18.83
C ALA A 336 4.03 -10.38 18.13
N GLY A 337 2.97 -10.08 18.88
CA GLY A 337 1.77 -9.41 18.37
C GLY A 337 2.08 -7.96 18.00
N TYR A 338 1.51 -7.48 16.89
CA TYR A 338 1.63 -6.07 16.51
C TYR A 338 0.95 -5.19 17.55
N ARG A 339 1.66 -4.15 18.01
CA ARG A 339 1.14 -3.09 18.87
C ARG A 339 1.62 -1.75 18.36
N LEU A 340 0.69 -0.82 18.14
CA LEU A 340 1.01 0.49 17.53
C LEU A 340 2.12 1.24 18.31
N ARG A 341 2.03 1.26 19.65
CA ARG A 341 3.00 1.94 20.50
C ARG A 341 4.41 1.36 20.37
N GLU A 342 4.53 0.04 20.31
CA GLU A 342 5.82 -0.64 20.17
C GLU A 342 6.39 -0.42 18.77
N ALA A 343 5.55 -0.46 17.73
CA ALA A 343 5.96 -0.15 16.37
C ALA A 343 6.47 1.30 16.23
N GLN A 344 5.83 2.27 16.89
CA GLN A 344 6.30 3.66 16.93
C GLN A 344 7.65 3.82 17.67
N MET A 345 7.91 3.00 18.70
CA MET A 345 9.22 2.98 19.36
C MET A 345 10.30 2.41 18.44
N LEU A 346 10.00 1.31 17.74
CA LEU A 346 10.89 0.72 16.75
C LEU A 346 11.19 1.68 15.60
N LEU A 347 10.20 2.44 15.12
CA LEU A 347 10.39 3.48 14.11
C LEU A 347 11.50 4.46 14.49
N LYS A 348 11.46 4.98 15.72
CA LYS A 348 12.47 5.92 16.21
C LYS A 348 13.86 5.29 16.31
N ALA A 349 13.94 4.03 16.75
CA ALA A 349 15.20 3.31 16.90
C ALA A 349 15.82 2.91 15.55
N LEU A 350 14.99 2.56 14.56
CA LEU A 350 15.41 1.96 13.29
C LEU A 350 15.58 2.96 12.14
N LYS A 351 15.25 4.25 12.33
CA LYS A 351 15.19 5.26 11.24
C LYS A 351 16.44 5.36 10.34
N LYS A 352 17.61 4.95 10.83
CA LYS A 352 18.89 4.97 10.08
C LYS A 352 19.45 3.58 9.78
N THR A 353 18.65 2.53 9.94
CA THR A 353 19.09 1.14 9.76
C THR A 353 18.62 0.58 8.42
N PRO A 354 19.24 -0.51 7.92
CA PRO A 354 18.72 -1.23 6.75
C PRO A 354 17.27 -1.70 6.93
N VAL A 355 16.80 -1.93 8.16
CA VAL A 355 15.41 -2.33 8.45
C VAL A 355 14.41 -1.25 8.00
N TYR A 356 14.74 0.01 8.25
CA TYR A 356 13.96 1.16 7.76
C TYR A 356 14.18 1.42 6.27
N ARG A 357 15.43 1.32 5.77
CA ARG A 357 15.72 1.54 4.33
C ARG A 357 15.03 0.54 3.41
N GLU A 358 14.86 -0.70 3.86
CA GLU A 358 14.08 -1.72 3.14
C GLU A 358 12.64 -1.24 2.85
N LYS A 359 12.09 -0.36 3.71
CA LYS A 359 10.80 0.30 3.50
C LYS A 359 10.87 1.48 2.55
N GLY A 360 11.93 2.29 2.60
CA GLY A 360 12.14 3.42 1.69
C GLY A 360 12.00 2.98 0.24
N GLY A 361 12.47 1.78 -0.08
CA GLY A 361 12.18 1.14 -1.36
C GLY A 361 10.72 0.71 -1.54
N ALA A 362 10.09 -0.05 -0.63
CA ALA A 362 8.77 -0.65 -0.87
C ALA A 362 7.56 0.31 -0.71
N ALA A 363 7.70 1.40 0.04
CA ALA A 363 6.66 2.42 0.22
C ALA A 363 6.76 3.54 -0.84
N ILE A 364 7.99 3.97 -1.19
CA ILE A 364 8.21 4.98 -2.26
C ILE A 364 8.08 4.36 -3.65
N ARG A 365 8.41 3.07 -3.84
CA ARG A 365 8.12 2.36 -5.11
C ARG A 365 6.65 2.02 -5.31
N MET A 366 5.75 2.32 -4.37
CA MET A 366 4.31 2.39 -4.64
C MET A 366 3.87 3.77 -5.16
N SER A 367 4.69 4.81 -4.93
CA SER A 367 4.47 6.20 -5.36
C SER A 367 5.26 6.64 -6.61
N GLN A 368 6.21 5.80 -7.10
CA GLN A 368 6.90 5.99 -8.38
C GLN A 368 6.32 5.10 -9.47
#